data_AF-A0A1Q3GR62-F1
#
_entry.id   AF-A0A1Q3GR62-F1
#
_cell.length_a   1.000
_cell.length_b   1.000
_cell.length_c   1.000
_cell.angle_alpha   90.00
_cell.angle_beta   90.00
_cell.angle_gamma   90.00
#
_symmetry.space_group_name_H-M   'P 1'
#
loop_
_entity.id
_entity.type
_entity.pdbx_description
1 polymer ?
#
loop_
_entity_poly.entity_id
_entity_poly.type
_entity_poly.pdbx_seq_one_letter_code
_entity_poly.pdbx_strand_id
1 'polypeptide(L)'
;MNTITRLVKSKNWLKIALLLLVFVWSCSTPRKPATTEFIILQLNDVYEIAPIQGGKYGGMARVANLRQQLLKETPHVITTLSGDFLNPSVLGTIKYNGQRIKGAQMVAAMNAAGIDYVCFGNHEFDLSEEDLLKRINESKFQWISTNIEYKKDGKTQPFFKKTGNNKEEFPRSVVLKIPNENGQDTVKVGLLGLALNIDNDIVAFRKVKEAAQVELAYLKDKIDFAIPMTHLLIKDDKQLAKDIPQFPLMMGGHDHTNMKHVVGNTVITKADANAKTAYIHRISFDHVTQKVTVKSELKEINASIGEEPKTAEVVKTWLDHANQGFNTLGFNVKEQLMDLKGASLDARESKIREEPTNLGKDICEAMLATIPEAKAALLNSGSVRLDDQLHGQVTVYDVLRTLPYGGDIFEVKLKGSLLKKILTTGAGNKGSGGYLQTTGVNYDEASKTWKIGKDTIADDQDYIVAMANYLLSGKETNFDYLTPKNPDITYAKEDNDNPVREDIRKALIAYWKKKYGTKE
;
A
#
# COMPACT_ATOMS: atom_id res chain seq x y z
N MET A 1 92.69 -41.14 46.28
CA MET A 1 91.23 -41.27 46.06
C MET A 1 90.81 -40.28 44.99
N ASN A 2 90.34 -40.85 43.86
CA ASN A 2 89.30 -40.35 42.95
C ASN A 2 89.51 -38.99 42.23
N THR A 3 89.93 -39.01 40.95
CA THR A 3 89.14 -39.07 39.69
C THR A 3 88.59 -37.69 39.26
N ILE A 4 88.91 -37.11 38.08
CA ILE A 4 88.32 -37.27 36.71
C ILE A 4 88.11 -35.83 36.17
N THR A 5 88.92 -35.32 35.23
CA THR A 5 88.76 -35.17 33.75
C THR A 5 88.57 -33.73 33.24
N ARG A 6 89.54 -33.32 32.41
CA ARG A 6 89.49 -32.60 31.10
C ARG A 6 88.12 -32.35 30.44
N LEU A 7 87.95 -31.15 29.83
CA LEU A 7 87.44 -30.83 28.45
C LEU A 7 86.90 -29.38 28.42
N VAL A 8 87.63 -28.39 27.87
CA VAL A 8 87.62 -27.88 26.47
C VAL A 8 86.27 -27.35 25.96
N LYS A 9 86.25 -26.00 25.80
CA LYS A 9 85.58 -25.14 24.81
C LYS A 9 84.35 -25.68 24.05
N SER A 10 83.24 -24.92 24.10
CA SER A 10 82.69 -24.32 22.87
C SER A 10 81.82 -23.09 23.15
N LYS A 11 82.15 -22.00 22.45
CA LYS A 11 81.29 -20.86 22.16
C LYS A 11 80.08 -21.37 21.36
N ASN A 12 78.84 -20.96 21.70
CA ASN A 12 77.72 -20.71 20.76
C ASN A 12 76.31 -20.77 21.37
N TRP A 13 76.13 -20.79 22.70
CA TRP A 13 74.78 -20.91 23.27
C TRP A 13 74.00 -19.57 23.33
N LEU A 14 74.67 -18.43 23.24
CA LEU A 14 74.00 -17.12 23.29
C LEU A 14 73.37 -16.66 21.96
N LYS A 15 73.71 -17.27 20.82
CA LYS A 15 73.13 -16.93 19.51
C LYS A 15 71.87 -17.73 19.17
N ILE A 16 71.61 -18.84 19.87
CA ILE A 16 70.42 -19.68 19.65
C ILE A 16 69.24 -19.18 20.50
N ALA A 17 69.50 -18.60 21.67
CA ALA A 17 68.46 -18.01 22.52
C ALA A 17 67.83 -16.73 21.92
N LEU A 18 68.57 -15.97 21.09
CA LEU A 18 68.05 -14.77 20.43
C LEU A 18 67.28 -15.06 19.13
N LEU A 19 67.45 -16.25 18.55
CA LEU A 19 66.71 -16.69 17.34
C LEU A 19 65.37 -17.37 17.69
N LEU A 20 65.18 -17.83 18.93
CA LEU A 20 63.92 -18.41 19.41
C LEU A 20 62.94 -17.37 19.98
N LEU A 21 63.40 -16.15 20.25
CA LEU A 21 62.56 -15.04 20.73
C LEU A 21 61.96 -14.17 19.61
N VAL A 22 62.34 -14.40 18.35
CA VAL A 22 61.81 -13.67 17.17
C VAL A 22 60.70 -14.44 16.45
N PHE A 23 60.44 -15.70 16.81
CA PHE A 23 59.37 -16.51 16.22
C PHE A 23 58.04 -16.50 16.97
N VAL A 24 57.90 -15.64 17.99
CA VAL A 24 56.62 -15.34 18.65
C VAL A 24 56.15 -13.93 18.29
N TRP A 25 56.43 -13.47 17.07
CA TRP A 25 55.44 -12.63 16.39
C TRP A 25 54.37 -13.58 15.86
N SER A 26 53.47 -13.91 16.78
CA SER A 26 52.17 -14.47 16.46
C SER A 26 51.63 -13.65 15.30
N CYS A 27 51.46 -14.30 14.15
CA CYS A 27 50.55 -13.82 13.12
C CYS A 27 49.19 -13.64 13.79
N SER A 28 48.94 -12.46 14.35
CA SER A 28 47.59 -11.97 14.53
C SER A 28 47.07 -11.80 13.11
N THR A 29 46.51 -12.88 12.55
CA THR A 29 45.67 -12.79 11.37
C THR A 29 44.67 -11.67 11.68
N PRO A 30 44.60 -10.60 10.86
CA PRO A 30 43.62 -9.56 11.10
C PRO A 30 42.26 -10.26 11.16
N ARG A 31 41.61 -10.16 12.32
CA ARG A 31 40.29 -10.74 12.56
C ARG A 31 39.40 -10.23 11.44
N LYS A 32 39.02 -11.13 10.53
CA LYS A 32 38.19 -10.82 9.36
C LYS A 32 37.01 -9.96 9.83
N PRO A 33 36.58 -8.90 9.11
CA PRO A 33 35.27 -8.35 9.36
C PRO A 33 34.27 -9.46 9.09
N ALA A 34 33.74 -10.03 10.17
CA ALA A 34 32.92 -11.24 10.17
C ALA A 34 31.47 -10.96 9.79
N THR A 35 31.17 -9.76 9.31
CA THR A 35 29.80 -9.27 9.12
C THR A 35 29.55 -8.81 7.69
N THR A 36 28.39 -9.17 7.14
CA THR A 36 27.83 -8.51 5.95
C THR A 36 26.73 -7.56 6.36
N GLU A 37 26.80 -6.32 5.88
CA GLU A 37 25.79 -5.29 6.11
C GLU A 37 25.09 -4.87 4.81
N PHE A 38 23.78 -4.66 4.90
CA PHE A 38 22.97 -4.17 3.79
C PHE A 38 21.74 -3.43 4.30
N ILE A 39 21.10 -2.69 3.39
CA ILE A 39 19.91 -1.90 3.69
C ILE A 39 18.73 -2.38 2.86
N ILE A 40 17.57 -2.55 3.49
CA ILE A 40 16.29 -2.64 2.77
C ILE A 40 15.49 -1.36 3.02
N LEU A 41 15.10 -0.67 1.94
CA LEU A 41 14.12 0.41 1.95
C LEU A 41 12.73 -0.18 1.62
N GLN A 42 11.87 -0.29 2.63
CA GLN A 42 10.53 -0.87 2.52
C GLN A 42 9.48 0.21 2.29
N LEU A 43 8.63 -0.02 1.29
CA LEU A 43 7.38 0.67 1.00
C LEU A 43 6.21 -0.33 0.91
N ASN A 44 4.99 0.18 0.95
CA ASN A 44 3.75 -0.56 0.71
C ASN A 44 2.63 0.44 0.34
N ASP A 45 1.57 -0.04 -0.32
CA ASP A 45 0.31 0.70 -0.51
C ASP A 45 0.50 2.11 -1.14
N VAL A 46 1.02 2.21 -2.37
CA VAL A 46 1.34 3.50 -3.00
C VAL A 46 0.36 3.83 -4.13
N TYR A 47 -0.55 4.78 -3.88
CA TYR A 47 -1.60 5.17 -4.83
C TYR A 47 -1.42 6.58 -5.42
N GLU A 48 -0.43 7.33 -4.93
CA GLU A 48 -0.04 8.64 -5.44
C GLU A 48 1.46 8.67 -5.78
N ILE A 49 1.79 9.02 -7.03
CA ILE A 49 3.19 9.14 -7.49
C ILE A 49 3.82 10.47 -7.05
N ALA A 50 3.00 11.48 -6.78
CA ALA A 50 3.38 12.83 -6.45
C ALA A 50 3.19 13.11 -4.95
N PRO A 51 3.86 14.13 -4.40
CA PRO A 51 3.62 14.57 -3.03
C PRO A 51 2.15 14.95 -2.79
N ILE A 52 1.61 14.52 -1.65
CA ILE A 52 0.23 14.78 -1.20
C ILE A 52 0.19 15.87 -0.12
N GLN A 53 -1.02 16.21 0.35
CA GLN A 53 -1.25 17.21 1.40
C GLN A 53 -0.61 18.58 1.08
N GLY A 54 -0.85 19.09 -0.13
CA GLY A 54 -0.26 20.36 -0.58
C GLY A 54 1.26 20.27 -0.79
N GLY A 55 1.77 19.07 -1.13
CA GLY A 55 3.18 18.84 -1.40
C GLY A 55 4.03 18.49 -0.18
N LYS A 56 3.44 18.30 1.00
CA LYS A 56 4.17 18.10 2.25
C LYS A 56 4.80 16.71 2.38
N TYR A 57 4.07 15.67 2.00
CA TYR A 57 4.45 14.27 2.26
C TYR A 57 4.41 13.40 1.00
N GLY A 58 5.12 12.28 1.03
CA GLY A 58 5.16 11.29 -0.05
C GLY A 58 5.87 11.79 -1.31
N GLY A 59 5.64 11.07 -2.41
CA GLY A 59 6.21 11.35 -3.73
C GLY A 59 7.40 10.46 -4.08
N MET A 60 7.30 9.78 -5.22
CA MET A 60 8.30 8.79 -5.65
C MET A 60 9.66 9.40 -5.96
N ALA A 61 9.72 10.68 -6.36
CA ALA A 61 10.98 11.39 -6.55
C ALA A 61 11.76 11.60 -5.24
N ARG A 62 11.06 11.72 -4.11
CA ARG A 62 11.69 11.83 -2.78
C ARG A 62 12.16 10.47 -2.29
N VAL A 63 11.37 9.43 -2.53
CA VAL A 63 11.78 8.03 -2.31
C VAL A 63 13.07 7.72 -3.08
N ALA A 64 13.11 8.09 -4.37
CA ALA A 64 14.29 7.92 -5.20
C ALA A 64 15.52 8.65 -4.62
N ASN A 65 15.34 9.88 -4.14
CA ASN A 65 16.45 10.62 -3.54
C ASN A 65 16.90 10.03 -2.19
N LEU A 66 15.96 9.53 -1.37
CA LEU A 66 16.28 8.80 -0.15
C LEU A 66 17.12 7.55 -0.48
N ARG A 67 16.74 6.79 -1.51
CA ARG A 67 17.54 5.65 -2.00
C ARG A 67 18.96 6.08 -2.39
N GLN A 68 19.12 7.22 -3.08
CA GLN A 68 20.46 7.76 -3.41
C GLN A 68 21.27 8.18 -2.17
N GLN A 69 20.61 8.65 -1.11
CA GLN A 69 21.27 8.95 0.17
C GLN A 69 21.74 7.67 0.85
N LEU A 70 20.90 6.63 0.90
CA LEU A 70 21.24 5.33 1.49
C LEU A 70 22.35 4.60 0.73
N LEU A 71 22.42 4.75 -0.60
CA LEU A 71 23.50 4.19 -1.42
C LEU A 71 24.88 4.78 -1.10
N LYS A 72 24.94 5.92 -0.39
CA LYS A 72 26.20 6.48 0.13
C LYS A 72 26.63 5.83 1.45
N GLU A 73 25.70 5.20 2.17
CA GLU A 73 26.01 4.42 3.38
C GLU A 73 26.58 3.05 3.01
N THR A 74 26.01 2.38 2.01
CA THR A 74 26.48 1.08 1.51
C THR A 74 26.04 0.87 0.05
N PRO A 75 26.82 0.18 -0.80
CA PRO A 75 26.37 -0.19 -2.14
C PRO A 75 25.24 -1.23 -2.15
N HIS A 76 24.94 -1.89 -1.02
CA HIS A 76 23.95 -2.95 -0.90
C HIS A 76 22.60 -2.42 -0.39
N VAL A 77 21.95 -1.57 -1.19
CA VAL A 77 20.59 -1.08 -0.91
C VAL A 77 19.59 -1.80 -1.81
N ILE A 78 18.58 -2.43 -1.19
CA ILE A 78 17.46 -3.09 -1.86
C ILE A 78 16.19 -2.30 -1.55
N THR A 79 15.41 -1.96 -2.56
CA THR A 79 14.13 -1.25 -2.38
C THR A 79 12.97 -2.19 -2.70
N THR A 80 12.06 -2.35 -1.75
CA THR A 80 10.95 -3.31 -1.84
C THR A 80 9.60 -2.61 -1.71
N LEU A 81 8.59 -3.10 -2.43
CA LEU A 81 7.21 -2.63 -2.29
C LEU A 81 6.24 -3.81 -2.07
N SER A 82 5.60 -3.84 -0.91
CA SER A 82 4.72 -4.93 -0.49
C SER A 82 3.28 -4.75 -0.97
N GLY A 83 3.07 -4.78 -2.29
CA GLY A 83 1.75 -4.78 -2.94
C GLY A 83 0.99 -3.45 -2.91
N ASP A 84 -0.15 -3.46 -3.61
CA ASP A 84 -1.14 -2.39 -3.75
C ASP A 84 -0.58 -1.07 -4.28
N PHE A 85 -0.39 -1.03 -5.59
CA PHE A 85 0.05 0.19 -6.25
C PHE A 85 -0.52 0.40 -7.65
N LEU A 86 -1.09 -0.62 -8.30
CA LEU A 86 -1.65 -0.43 -9.65
C LEU A 86 -3.03 0.26 -9.65
N ASN A 87 -3.78 0.16 -8.55
CA ASN A 87 -5.11 0.74 -8.31
C ASN A 87 -5.19 1.16 -6.82
N PRO A 88 -6.02 2.15 -6.39
CA PRO A 88 -7.04 2.93 -7.10
C PRO A 88 -6.64 4.36 -7.48
N SER A 89 -5.37 4.60 -7.79
CA SER A 89 -4.87 5.92 -8.20
C SER A 89 -5.80 6.62 -9.20
N VAL A 90 -6.20 7.86 -8.90
CA VAL A 90 -7.15 8.61 -9.73
C VAL A 90 -6.61 8.86 -11.14
N LEU A 91 -5.28 8.99 -11.29
CA LEU A 91 -4.60 9.08 -12.58
C LEU A 91 -4.92 7.88 -13.47
N GLY A 92 -5.05 6.69 -12.87
CA GLY A 92 -5.39 5.45 -13.58
C GLY A 92 -6.75 5.50 -14.28
N THR A 93 -7.66 6.37 -13.81
CA THR A 93 -9.00 6.53 -14.40
C THR A 93 -8.98 7.34 -15.70
N ILE A 94 -7.92 8.10 -15.96
CA ILE A 94 -7.88 9.03 -17.10
C ILE A 94 -7.41 8.35 -18.37
N LYS A 95 -7.95 8.79 -19.52
CA LYS A 95 -7.49 8.40 -20.84
C LYS A 95 -6.36 9.31 -21.31
N TYR A 96 -5.29 8.70 -21.81
CA TYR A 96 -4.21 9.35 -22.51
C TYR A 96 -3.98 8.61 -23.83
N ASN A 97 -3.92 9.33 -24.96
CA ASN A 97 -3.82 8.76 -26.31
C ASN A 97 -4.85 7.64 -26.59
N GLY A 98 -6.10 7.86 -26.16
CA GLY A 98 -7.21 6.93 -26.38
C GLY A 98 -7.26 5.72 -25.43
N GLN A 99 -6.24 5.48 -24.61
CA GLN A 99 -6.18 4.37 -23.65
C GLN A 99 -6.22 4.87 -22.22
N ARG A 100 -6.87 4.14 -21.30
CA ARG A 100 -6.79 4.49 -19.87
C ARG A 100 -5.38 4.23 -19.34
N ILE A 101 -4.91 5.11 -18.45
CA ILE A 101 -3.56 5.03 -17.88
C ILE A 101 -3.40 3.75 -17.04
N LYS A 102 -4.38 3.41 -16.19
CA LYS A 102 -4.48 2.14 -15.43
C LYS A 102 -3.15 1.56 -14.93
N GLY A 103 -2.45 2.29 -14.08
CA GLY A 103 -1.21 1.85 -13.43
C GLY A 103 0.07 2.09 -14.24
N ALA A 104 -0.01 2.52 -15.51
CA ALA A 104 1.19 2.79 -16.30
C ALA A 104 2.06 3.91 -15.68
N GLN A 105 1.41 4.91 -15.08
CA GLN A 105 2.06 5.97 -14.31
C GLN A 105 2.81 5.43 -13.09
N MET A 106 2.25 4.41 -12.44
CA MET A 106 2.82 3.79 -11.24
C MET A 106 4.05 2.98 -11.60
N VAL A 107 3.92 2.10 -12.60
CA VAL A 107 5.04 1.31 -13.11
C VAL A 107 6.18 2.22 -13.58
N ALA A 108 5.88 3.29 -14.31
CA ALA A 108 6.91 4.23 -14.77
C ALA A 108 7.61 4.95 -13.62
N ALA A 109 6.86 5.45 -12.63
CA ALA A 109 7.44 6.12 -11.46
C ALA A 109 8.30 5.17 -10.61
N MET A 110 7.84 3.92 -10.39
CA MET A 110 8.59 2.90 -9.65
C MET A 110 9.86 2.44 -10.38
N ASN A 111 9.77 2.28 -11.70
CA ASN A 111 10.92 1.99 -12.56
C ASN A 111 11.98 3.11 -12.46
N ALA A 112 11.55 4.37 -12.40
CA ALA A 112 12.46 5.51 -12.27
C ALA A 112 13.04 5.64 -10.85
N ALA A 113 12.22 5.40 -9.83
CA ALA A 113 12.63 5.50 -8.43
C ALA A 113 13.59 4.40 -7.96
N GLY A 114 13.72 3.31 -8.74
CA GLY A 114 14.63 2.21 -8.44
C GLY A 114 14.04 1.21 -7.44
N ILE A 115 12.77 0.85 -7.60
CA ILE A 115 12.21 -0.33 -6.93
C ILE A 115 12.89 -1.58 -7.50
N ASP A 116 13.30 -2.49 -6.61
CA ASP A 116 14.01 -3.72 -6.99
C ASP A 116 13.05 -4.93 -6.97
N TYR A 117 12.24 -5.06 -5.91
CA TYR A 117 11.33 -6.19 -5.72
C TYR A 117 9.92 -5.76 -5.30
N VAL A 118 8.92 -6.46 -5.82
CA VAL A 118 7.52 -6.28 -5.41
C VAL A 118 6.86 -7.63 -5.14
N CYS A 119 5.84 -7.63 -4.29
CA CYS A 119 4.84 -8.71 -4.27
C CYS A 119 3.48 -8.15 -4.68
N PHE A 120 2.54 -9.04 -4.98
CA PHE A 120 1.15 -8.65 -5.20
C PHE A 120 0.49 -8.22 -3.88
N GLY A 121 -0.42 -7.26 -3.97
CA GLY A 121 -1.51 -7.03 -3.06
C GLY A 121 -2.85 -7.34 -3.73
N ASN A 122 -3.96 -7.01 -3.06
CA ASN A 122 -5.30 -7.27 -3.59
C ASN A 122 -5.67 -6.32 -4.74
N HIS A 123 -5.23 -5.06 -4.70
CA HIS A 123 -5.64 -4.04 -5.66
C HIS A 123 -4.94 -4.14 -7.02
N GLU A 124 -3.91 -4.99 -7.16
CA GLU A 124 -3.38 -5.37 -8.47
C GLU A 124 -4.44 -6.07 -9.35
N PHE A 125 -5.35 -6.82 -8.72
CA PHE A 125 -6.36 -7.64 -9.40
C PHE A 125 -7.70 -6.92 -9.66
N ASP A 126 -7.78 -5.63 -9.34
CA ASP A 126 -8.86 -4.75 -9.77
C ASP A 126 -8.74 -4.37 -11.26
N LEU A 127 -7.52 -4.48 -11.80
CA LEU A 127 -7.28 -4.31 -13.23
C LEU A 127 -7.85 -5.52 -13.98
N SER A 128 -8.23 -5.31 -15.24
CA SER A 128 -8.49 -6.45 -16.12
C SER A 128 -7.22 -7.27 -16.30
N GLU A 129 -7.38 -8.55 -16.63
CA GLU A 129 -6.26 -9.47 -16.95
C GLU A 129 -5.28 -8.84 -17.95
N GLU A 130 -5.80 -8.23 -19.02
CA GLU A 130 -5.00 -7.57 -20.06
C GLU A 130 -4.18 -6.40 -19.49
N ASP A 131 -4.81 -5.52 -18.72
CA ASP A 131 -4.14 -4.35 -18.15
C ASP A 131 -3.08 -4.78 -17.12
N LEU A 132 -3.38 -5.74 -16.24
CA LEU A 132 -2.42 -6.27 -15.26
C LEU A 132 -1.20 -6.88 -15.96
N LEU A 133 -1.40 -7.76 -16.94
CA LEU A 133 -0.30 -8.35 -17.71
C LEU A 133 0.52 -7.29 -18.45
N LYS A 134 -0.13 -6.24 -18.96
CA LYS A 134 0.56 -5.10 -19.59
C LYS A 134 1.45 -4.35 -18.59
N ARG A 135 0.95 -4.07 -17.37
CA ARG A 135 1.74 -3.45 -16.29
C ARG A 135 2.93 -4.31 -15.87
N ILE A 136 2.72 -5.62 -15.73
CA ILE A 136 3.79 -6.58 -15.47
C ILE A 136 4.87 -6.50 -16.57
N ASN A 137 4.49 -6.46 -17.84
CA ASN A 137 5.45 -6.39 -18.95
C ASN A 137 6.24 -5.08 -18.98
N GLU A 138 5.65 -3.98 -18.54
CA GLU A 138 6.28 -2.65 -18.44
C GLU A 138 7.22 -2.52 -17.22
N SER A 139 7.08 -3.38 -16.21
CA SER A 139 7.86 -3.29 -14.97
C SER A 139 9.33 -3.70 -15.14
N LYS A 140 10.26 -2.97 -14.52
CA LYS A 140 11.70 -3.29 -14.48
C LYS A 140 12.12 -3.98 -13.18
N PHE A 141 11.29 -3.88 -12.15
CA PHE A 141 11.43 -4.59 -10.89
C PHE A 141 10.99 -6.05 -11.02
N GLN A 142 11.48 -6.90 -10.10
CA GLN A 142 11.15 -8.32 -10.07
C GLN A 142 9.94 -8.58 -9.16
N TRP A 143 8.94 -9.26 -9.70
CA TRP A 143 7.78 -9.73 -8.94
C TRP A 143 8.09 -11.05 -8.24
N ILE A 144 7.66 -11.18 -6.99
CA ILE A 144 7.74 -12.41 -6.20
C ILE A 144 6.32 -12.88 -5.87
N SER A 145 6.00 -14.12 -6.23
CA SER A 145 4.65 -14.69 -6.07
C SER A 145 4.72 -16.05 -5.41
N THR A 146 4.79 -16.07 -4.07
CA THR A 146 4.94 -17.32 -3.30
C THR A 146 3.64 -18.10 -3.22
N ASN A 147 2.51 -17.44 -2.89
CA ASN A 147 1.22 -18.10 -2.67
C ASN A 147 0.15 -17.81 -3.74
N ILE A 148 0.46 -17.02 -4.76
CA ILE A 148 -0.48 -16.69 -5.83
C ILE A 148 -0.06 -17.35 -7.13
N GLU A 149 -1.02 -17.96 -7.81
CA GLU A 149 -0.86 -18.50 -9.16
C GLU A 149 -1.81 -17.83 -10.13
N TYR A 150 -1.35 -17.67 -11.36
CA TYR A 150 -2.17 -17.20 -12.46
C TYR A 150 -3.12 -18.31 -12.91
N LYS A 151 -4.42 -18.02 -12.93
CA LYS A 151 -5.48 -18.95 -13.31
C LYS A 151 -6.01 -18.59 -14.68
N LYS A 152 -6.01 -19.56 -15.60
CA LYS A 152 -6.61 -19.44 -16.94
C LYS A 152 -7.26 -20.75 -17.35
N ASP A 153 -8.49 -20.69 -17.83
CA ASP A 153 -9.25 -21.85 -18.33
C ASP A 153 -9.30 -23.02 -17.32
N GLY A 154 -9.49 -22.68 -16.04
CA GLY A 154 -9.57 -23.66 -14.94
C GLY A 154 -8.22 -24.28 -14.51
N LYS A 155 -7.10 -23.85 -15.11
CA LYS A 155 -5.74 -24.32 -14.77
C LYS A 155 -4.93 -23.21 -14.09
N THR A 156 -4.04 -23.59 -13.19
CA THR A 156 -3.10 -22.66 -12.55
C THR A 156 -1.69 -22.83 -13.12
N GLN A 157 -0.95 -21.73 -13.19
CA GLN A 157 0.45 -21.66 -13.58
C GLN A 157 1.12 -20.49 -12.86
N PRO A 158 2.47 -20.41 -12.81
CA PRO A 158 3.14 -19.21 -12.34
C PRO A 158 2.70 -17.99 -13.16
N PHE A 159 2.60 -16.84 -12.49
CA PHE A 159 2.57 -15.56 -13.21
C PHE A 159 3.84 -15.41 -14.05
N PHE A 160 3.79 -14.54 -15.05
CA PHE A 160 4.92 -14.37 -15.96
C PHE A 160 4.99 -12.97 -16.54
N LYS A 161 6.21 -12.56 -16.88
CA LYS A 161 6.48 -11.41 -17.73
C LYS A 161 6.71 -11.85 -19.16
N LYS A 162 6.11 -11.15 -20.11
CA LYS A 162 6.38 -11.29 -21.56
C LYS A 162 7.14 -10.08 -22.08
N THR A 163 8.31 -10.33 -22.67
CA THR A 163 9.10 -9.30 -23.37
C THR A 163 9.45 -9.80 -24.76
N GLY A 164 8.78 -9.27 -25.79
CA GLY A 164 8.86 -9.83 -27.14
C GLY A 164 8.38 -11.29 -27.15
N ASN A 165 9.22 -12.20 -27.62
CA ASN A 165 8.93 -13.64 -27.64
C ASN A 165 9.31 -14.37 -26.34
N ASN A 166 9.98 -13.71 -25.39
CA ASN A 166 10.42 -14.33 -24.14
C ASN A 166 9.31 -14.30 -23.09
N LYS A 167 9.09 -15.44 -22.44
CA LYS A 167 8.21 -15.59 -21.27
C LYS A 167 9.08 -15.97 -20.07
N GLU A 168 9.10 -15.13 -19.06
CA GLU A 168 9.82 -15.35 -17.79
C GLU A 168 8.80 -15.55 -16.67
N GLU A 169 8.82 -16.71 -16.03
CA GLU A 169 7.92 -17.00 -14.91
C GLU A 169 8.38 -16.28 -13.64
N PHE A 170 7.42 -15.78 -12.88
CA PHE A 170 7.68 -15.18 -11.58
C PHE A 170 8.15 -16.25 -10.61
N PRO A 171 9.27 -16.03 -9.91
CA PRO A 171 9.70 -16.96 -8.91
C PRO A 171 8.79 -16.91 -7.67
N ARG A 172 8.69 -18.04 -6.98
CA ARG A 172 8.08 -18.09 -5.64
C ARG A 172 8.96 -17.44 -4.58
N SER A 173 10.27 -17.39 -4.81
CA SER A 173 11.23 -16.68 -3.97
C SER A 173 12.46 -16.22 -4.76
N VAL A 174 13.11 -15.17 -4.28
CA VAL A 174 14.40 -14.71 -4.82
C VAL A 174 15.49 -14.92 -3.78
N VAL A 175 16.65 -15.42 -4.19
CA VAL A 175 17.84 -15.50 -3.33
C VAL A 175 18.75 -14.32 -3.64
N LEU A 176 18.75 -13.32 -2.75
CA LEU A 176 19.70 -12.22 -2.77
C LEU A 176 21.08 -12.75 -2.34
N LYS A 177 22.13 -12.36 -3.05
CA LYS A 177 23.52 -12.70 -2.72
C LYS A 177 24.27 -11.41 -2.43
N ILE A 178 24.61 -11.19 -1.17
CA ILE A 178 25.19 -9.93 -0.70
C ILE A 178 26.60 -10.24 -0.17
N PRO A 179 27.66 -9.80 -0.86
CA PRO A 179 29.02 -9.96 -0.38
C PRO A 179 29.27 -9.09 0.86
N ASN A 180 30.19 -9.48 1.73
CA ASN A 180 30.77 -8.55 2.71
C ASN A 180 31.71 -7.54 2.02
N GLU A 181 32.19 -6.53 2.77
CA GLU A 181 33.01 -5.43 2.23
C GLU A 181 34.27 -5.90 1.50
N ASN A 182 34.85 -7.04 1.90
CA ASN A 182 36.06 -7.59 1.27
C ASN A 182 35.78 -8.59 0.13
N GLY A 183 34.49 -8.89 -0.14
CA GLY A 183 34.05 -9.78 -1.21
C GLY A 183 34.34 -11.28 -0.98
N GLN A 184 34.82 -11.68 0.20
CA GLN A 184 35.23 -13.06 0.49
C GLN A 184 34.08 -13.94 0.96
N ASP A 185 33.15 -13.37 1.71
CA ASP A 185 31.98 -14.08 2.25
C ASP A 185 30.71 -13.47 1.65
N THR A 186 29.65 -14.27 1.50
CA THR A 186 28.38 -13.83 0.90
C THR A 186 27.22 -14.37 1.71
N VAL A 187 26.41 -13.46 2.24
CA VAL A 187 25.12 -13.83 2.84
C VAL A 187 24.08 -14.02 1.75
N LYS A 188 23.26 -15.07 1.89
CA LYS A 188 22.19 -15.45 0.98
C LYS A 188 20.85 -15.24 1.67
N VAL A 189 20.03 -14.32 1.18
CA VAL A 189 18.75 -13.97 1.79
C VAL A 189 17.60 -14.37 0.88
N GLY A 190 16.68 -15.19 1.38
CA GLY A 190 15.46 -15.57 0.65
C GLY A 190 14.36 -14.54 0.81
N LEU A 191 13.96 -13.86 -0.27
CA LEU A 191 12.76 -13.03 -0.30
C LEU A 191 11.55 -13.84 -0.75
N LEU A 192 10.45 -13.76 0.01
CA LEU A 192 9.15 -14.38 -0.31
C LEU A 192 8.11 -13.26 -0.53
N GLY A 193 7.09 -13.51 -1.35
CA GLY A 193 5.98 -12.58 -1.61
C GLY A 193 4.64 -13.26 -1.33
N LEU A 194 3.97 -12.85 -0.25
CA LEU A 194 2.75 -13.48 0.25
C LEU A 194 1.60 -12.48 0.32
N ALA A 195 0.43 -12.82 -0.20
CA ALA A 195 -0.76 -11.96 -0.12
C ALA A 195 -1.99 -12.69 0.43
N LEU A 196 -2.94 -11.91 0.94
CA LEU A 196 -4.24 -12.41 1.37
C LEU A 196 -5.04 -12.94 0.18
N ASN A 197 -5.97 -13.85 0.46
CA ASN A 197 -6.81 -14.46 -0.56
C ASN A 197 -7.96 -13.51 -0.94
N ILE A 198 -8.21 -13.35 -2.24
CA ILE A 198 -9.38 -12.63 -2.76
C ILE A 198 -10.16 -13.54 -3.71
N ASP A 199 -11.46 -13.29 -3.82
CA ASP A 199 -12.27 -13.93 -4.85
C ASP A 199 -12.04 -13.24 -6.19
N ASN A 200 -11.42 -13.94 -7.14
CA ASN A 200 -11.05 -13.39 -8.44
C ASN A 200 -10.85 -14.50 -9.49
N ASP A 201 -11.30 -14.24 -10.71
CA ASP A 201 -11.30 -15.24 -11.79
C ASP A 201 -9.92 -15.57 -12.36
N ILE A 202 -8.95 -14.66 -12.24
CA ILE A 202 -7.63 -14.78 -12.88
C ILE A 202 -6.53 -15.26 -11.95
N VAL A 203 -6.85 -15.51 -10.67
CA VAL A 203 -5.89 -16.00 -9.69
C VAL A 203 -6.40 -17.17 -8.86
N ALA A 204 -5.44 -17.93 -8.35
CA ALA A 204 -5.68 -18.94 -7.34
C ALA A 204 -4.67 -18.76 -6.21
N PHE A 205 -5.14 -18.90 -4.97
CA PHE A 205 -4.31 -18.71 -3.80
C PHE A 205 -4.06 -20.05 -3.10
N ARG A 206 -2.80 -20.28 -2.75
CA ARG A 206 -2.43 -21.23 -1.70
C ARG A 206 -2.60 -20.56 -0.35
N LYS A 207 -2.88 -21.35 0.68
CA LYS A 207 -2.83 -20.86 2.06
C LYS A 207 -1.45 -20.31 2.36
N VAL A 208 -1.41 -19.10 2.90
CA VAL A 208 -0.19 -18.31 3.15
C VAL A 208 0.87 -19.12 3.90
N LYS A 209 0.51 -19.72 5.04
CA LYS A 209 1.40 -20.53 5.87
C LYS A 209 1.99 -21.72 5.11
N GLU A 210 1.13 -22.49 4.45
CA GLU A 210 1.54 -23.69 3.72
C GLU A 210 2.49 -23.33 2.57
N ALA A 211 2.18 -22.27 1.82
CA ALA A 211 3.04 -21.77 0.75
C ALA A 211 4.41 -21.31 1.28
N ALA A 212 4.44 -20.57 2.39
CA ALA A 212 5.68 -20.12 3.02
C ALA A 212 6.54 -21.31 3.50
N GLN A 213 5.92 -22.32 4.12
CA GLN A 213 6.63 -23.51 4.61
C GLN A 213 7.22 -24.35 3.46
N VAL A 214 6.46 -24.54 2.37
CA VAL A 214 6.95 -25.23 1.17
C VAL A 214 8.15 -24.50 0.56
N GLU A 215 8.07 -23.17 0.46
CA GLU A 215 9.14 -22.37 -0.12
C GLU A 215 10.39 -22.35 0.78
N LEU A 216 10.22 -22.25 2.09
CA LEU A 216 11.33 -22.37 3.05
C LEU A 216 12.01 -23.74 2.97
N ALA A 217 11.25 -24.82 2.81
CA ALA A 217 11.83 -26.16 2.63
C ALA A 217 12.65 -26.24 1.33
N TYR A 218 12.18 -25.63 0.23
CA TYR A 218 12.90 -25.53 -1.03
C TYR A 218 14.20 -24.71 -0.92
N LEU A 219 14.22 -23.72 -0.04
CA LEU A 219 15.35 -22.80 0.17
C LEU A 219 16.34 -23.23 1.25
N LYS A 220 16.04 -24.26 2.05
CA LYS A 220 16.76 -24.62 3.29
C LYS A 220 18.30 -24.59 3.18
N ASP A 221 18.87 -25.13 2.10
CA ASP A 221 20.33 -25.21 1.90
C ASP A 221 20.87 -24.13 0.92
N LYS A 222 20.01 -23.17 0.54
CA LYS A 222 20.29 -22.12 -0.45
C LYS A 222 20.39 -20.74 0.17
N ILE A 223 19.89 -20.55 1.38
CA ILE A 223 19.82 -19.27 2.09
C ILE A 223 20.33 -19.41 3.51
N ASP A 224 20.81 -18.31 4.09
CA ASP A 224 21.13 -18.21 5.51
C ASP A 224 19.87 -17.87 6.33
N PHE A 225 18.99 -17.03 5.78
CA PHE A 225 17.69 -16.70 6.36
C PHE A 225 16.73 -16.15 5.30
N ALA A 226 15.44 -16.06 5.65
CA ALA A 226 14.39 -15.54 4.77
C ALA A 226 13.72 -14.29 5.35
N ILE A 227 13.30 -13.36 4.48
CA ILE A 227 12.50 -12.17 4.80
C ILE A 227 11.24 -12.20 3.93
N PRO A 228 10.05 -12.42 4.52
CA PRO A 228 8.78 -12.30 3.80
C PRO A 228 8.40 -10.84 3.53
N MET A 229 8.05 -10.54 2.29
CA MET A 229 7.19 -9.43 1.91
C MET A 229 5.74 -9.90 1.99
N THR A 230 4.90 -9.19 2.75
CA THR A 230 3.51 -9.60 2.99
C THR A 230 2.51 -8.51 2.61
N HIS A 231 1.38 -8.92 2.06
CA HIS A 231 0.22 -8.07 1.84
C HIS A 231 -0.97 -8.72 2.54
N LEU A 232 -0.93 -8.66 3.87
CA LEU A 232 -1.82 -9.35 4.81
C LEU A 232 -2.33 -8.35 5.84
N LEU A 233 -3.38 -8.66 6.58
CA LEU A 233 -3.71 -7.92 7.80
C LEU A 233 -2.63 -8.12 8.87
N ILE A 234 -2.39 -7.13 9.73
CA ILE A 234 -1.41 -7.27 10.82
C ILE A 234 -1.69 -8.45 11.75
N LYS A 235 -2.96 -8.82 11.92
CA LYS A 235 -3.36 -10.01 12.70
C LYS A 235 -2.74 -11.28 12.10
N ASP A 236 -2.77 -11.40 10.78
CA ASP A 236 -2.31 -12.58 10.06
C ASP A 236 -0.77 -12.60 9.95
N ASP A 237 -0.13 -11.43 9.80
CA ASP A 237 1.33 -11.33 9.92
C ASP A 237 1.82 -11.81 11.30
N LYS A 238 1.17 -11.36 12.37
CA LYS A 238 1.48 -11.81 13.74
C LYS A 238 1.27 -13.31 13.91
N GLN A 239 0.23 -13.87 13.28
CA GLN A 239 -0.01 -15.31 13.33
C GLN A 239 1.05 -16.09 12.54
N LEU A 240 1.42 -15.62 11.35
CA LEU A 240 2.45 -16.24 10.53
C LEU A 240 3.82 -16.23 11.24
N ALA A 241 4.18 -15.13 11.91
CA ALA A 241 5.40 -15.03 12.70
C ALA A 241 5.43 -16.01 13.89
N LYS A 242 4.29 -16.27 14.55
CA LYS A 242 4.18 -17.31 15.60
C LYS A 242 4.35 -18.71 15.02
N ASP A 243 3.74 -18.95 13.86
CA ASP A 243 3.71 -20.24 13.21
C ASP A 243 5.06 -20.61 12.56
N ILE A 244 5.85 -19.60 12.17
CA ILE A 244 7.15 -19.74 11.52
C ILE A 244 8.16 -18.81 12.22
N PRO A 245 8.69 -19.20 13.41
CA PRO A 245 9.47 -18.32 14.27
C PRO A 245 10.95 -18.14 13.84
N GLN A 246 11.25 -18.34 12.55
CA GLN A 246 12.61 -18.27 11.98
C GLN A 246 12.85 -17.01 11.13
N PHE A 247 11.83 -16.19 10.88
CA PHE A 247 11.99 -14.94 10.14
C PHE A 247 12.55 -13.84 11.06
N PRO A 248 13.70 -13.21 10.75
CA PRO A 248 14.19 -12.06 11.52
C PRO A 248 13.39 -10.78 11.23
N LEU A 249 12.82 -10.66 10.03
CA LEU A 249 12.05 -9.51 9.57
C LEU A 249 10.91 -9.97 8.66
N MET A 250 9.74 -9.34 8.78
CA MET A 250 8.63 -9.39 7.84
C MET A 250 8.22 -7.97 7.44
N MET A 251 8.07 -7.74 6.14
CA MET A 251 7.82 -6.43 5.53
C MET A 251 6.41 -6.40 4.93
N GLY A 252 5.45 -5.90 5.71
CA GLY A 252 4.03 -5.92 5.36
C GLY A 252 3.48 -4.67 4.66
N GLY A 253 2.28 -4.82 4.06
CA GLY A 253 1.39 -3.77 3.55
C GLY A 253 -0.07 -4.00 3.97
N HIS A 254 -1.06 -3.49 3.23
CA HIS A 254 -2.52 -3.66 3.39
C HIS A 254 -3.19 -2.85 4.51
N ASP A 255 -2.57 -2.67 5.67
CA ASP A 255 -3.21 -1.94 6.78
C ASP A 255 -3.17 -0.39 6.63
N HIS A 256 -2.41 0.12 5.65
CA HIS A 256 -2.25 1.53 5.27
C HIS A 256 -1.72 2.48 6.36
N THR A 257 -1.48 1.98 7.57
CA THR A 257 -0.98 2.73 8.73
C THR A 257 0.37 2.18 9.15
N ASN A 258 1.33 3.08 9.43
CA ASN A 258 2.63 2.63 9.87
C ASN A 258 2.57 1.88 11.21
N MET A 259 3.36 0.82 11.34
CA MET A 259 3.45 0.04 12.58
C MET A 259 4.76 -0.74 12.67
N LYS A 260 5.15 -1.06 13.90
CA LYS A 260 6.25 -1.97 14.22
C LYS A 260 5.84 -2.88 15.36
N HIS A 261 5.95 -4.17 15.15
CA HIS A 261 5.68 -5.20 16.15
C HIS A 261 6.85 -6.17 16.27
N VAL A 262 6.96 -6.81 17.42
CA VAL A 262 7.91 -7.90 17.66
C VAL A 262 7.12 -9.11 18.13
N VAL A 263 7.29 -10.24 17.46
CA VAL A 263 6.66 -11.52 17.80
C VAL A 263 7.77 -12.56 17.88
N GLY A 264 8.10 -13.02 19.08
CA GLY A 264 9.31 -13.82 19.30
C GLY A 264 10.55 -13.04 18.86
N ASN A 265 11.29 -13.57 17.88
CA ASN A 265 12.46 -12.92 17.30
C ASN A 265 12.16 -12.17 15.99
N THR A 266 10.92 -12.22 15.50
CA THR A 266 10.51 -11.58 14.24
C THR A 266 10.14 -10.13 14.47
N VAL A 267 10.80 -9.22 13.76
CA VAL A 267 10.34 -7.83 13.61
C VAL A 267 9.34 -7.78 12.46
N ILE A 268 8.17 -7.17 12.68
CA ILE A 268 7.14 -6.96 11.65
C ILE A 268 6.97 -5.47 11.46
N THR A 269 7.06 -4.98 10.23
CA THR A 269 6.93 -3.54 9.89
C THR A 269 6.00 -3.32 8.72
N LYS A 270 5.23 -2.22 8.76
CA LYS A 270 4.43 -1.69 7.65
C LYS A 270 4.54 -0.18 7.66
N ALA A 271 4.75 0.47 6.52
CA ALA A 271 4.74 1.92 6.40
C ALA A 271 3.31 2.45 6.18
N ASP A 272 3.13 3.77 6.26
CA ASP A 272 1.89 4.40 5.84
C ASP A 272 1.72 4.30 4.32
N ALA A 273 0.47 4.29 3.86
CA ALA A 273 0.16 4.37 2.43
C ALA A 273 0.70 5.66 1.78
N ASN A 274 0.71 5.68 0.44
CA ASN A 274 1.14 6.79 -0.41
C ASN A 274 2.57 7.25 -0.18
N ALA A 275 3.42 6.34 0.31
CA ALA A 275 4.80 6.59 0.66
C ALA A 275 4.98 7.78 1.60
N LYS A 276 3.99 8.08 2.47
CA LYS A 276 4.13 9.15 3.51
C LYS A 276 5.29 8.83 4.45
N THR A 277 5.49 7.55 4.71
CA THR A 277 6.64 7.00 5.41
C THR A 277 7.23 5.84 4.62
N ALA A 278 8.47 5.48 4.96
CA ALA A 278 9.13 4.27 4.51
C ALA A 278 9.90 3.67 5.69
N TYR A 279 10.12 2.36 5.71
CA TYR A 279 11.06 1.77 6.68
C TYR A 279 12.45 1.63 6.07
N ILE A 280 13.47 2.01 6.85
CA ILE A 280 14.87 1.75 6.55
C ILE A 280 15.34 0.64 7.49
N HIS A 281 15.62 -0.54 6.93
CA HIS A 281 16.15 -1.69 7.66
C HIS A 281 17.64 -1.79 7.44
N ARG A 282 18.44 -1.47 8.46
CA ARG A 282 19.88 -1.75 8.46
C ARG A 282 20.08 -3.15 9.04
N ILE A 283 20.54 -4.07 8.21
CA ILE A 283 20.66 -5.50 8.53
C ILE A 283 22.15 -5.87 8.55
N SER A 284 22.56 -6.57 9.60
CA SER A 284 23.89 -7.16 9.72
C SER A 284 23.78 -8.66 9.94
N PHE A 285 24.56 -9.45 9.21
CA PHE A 285 24.71 -10.89 9.39
C PHE A 285 26.13 -11.22 9.82
N ASP A 286 26.29 -11.89 10.96
CA ASP A 286 27.58 -12.37 11.46
C ASP A 286 27.84 -13.81 10.97
N HIS A 287 28.85 -13.98 10.12
CA HIS A 287 29.21 -15.25 9.47
C HIS A 287 29.75 -16.31 10.45
N VAL A 288 30.17 -15.92 11.65
CA VAL A 288 30.72 -16.84 12.66
C VAL A 288 29.60 -17.37 13.55
N THR A 289 28.73 -16.49 14.02
CA THR A 289 27.62 -16.84 14.93
C THR A 289 26.32 -17.17 14.20
N GLN A 290 26.26 -16.92 12.89
CA GLN A 290 25.06 -16.98 12.04
C GLN A 290 23.91 -16.10 12.55
N LYS A 291 24.24 -15.04 13.30
CA LYS A 291 23.25 -14.16 13.90
C LYS A 291 22.86 -13.03 12.94
N VAL A 292 21.55 -12.86 12.74
CA VAL A 292 20.98 -11.71 12.04
C VAL A 292 20.63 -10.62 13.06
N THR A 293 21.02 -9.39 12.78
CA THR A 293 20.60 -8.19 13.53
C THR A 293 19.83 -7.26 12.61
N VAL A 294 18.62 -6.88 13.00
CA VAL A 294 17.74 -5.98 12.24
C VAL A 294 17.50 -4.70 13.02
N LYS A 295 17.89 -3.55 12.45
CA LYS A 295 17.56 -2.22 12.97
C LYS A 295 16.61 -1.52 12.00
N SER A 296 15.34 -1.42 12.38
CA SER A 296 14.29 -0.76 11.58
C SER A 296 14.00 0.64 12.10
N GLU A 297 14.13 1.63 11.21
CA GLU A 297 13.81 3.04 11.40
C GLU A 297 12.62 3.43 10.51
N LEU A 298 11.60 4.07 11.07
CA LEU A 298 10.53 4.67 10.26
C LEU A 298 10.99 6.06 9.82
N LYS A 299 11.02 6.29 8.51
CA LYS A 299 11.42 7.55 7.89
C LYS A 299 10.20 8.23 7.27
N GLU A 300 9.88 9.42 7.74
CA GLU A 300 8.91 10.29 7.07
C GLU A 300 9.48 10.79 5.74
N ILE A 301 8.69 10.67 4.67
CA ILE A 301 9.02 11.16 3.34
C ILE A 301 8.37 12.52 3.17
N ASN A 302 9.17 13.57 3.31
CA ASN A 302 8.70 14.95 3.23
C ASN A 302 9.65 15.82 2.38
N ALA A 303 9.30 17.10 2.24
CA ALA A 303 10.05 18.04 1.41
C ALA A 303 11.55 18.17 1.78
N SER A 304 11.96 17.89 3.03
CA SER A 304 13.36 18.01 3.44
C SER A 304 14.28 16.96 2.81
N ILE A 305 13.72 15.87 2.26
CA ILE A 305 14.52 14.86 1.55
C ILE A 305 15.01 15.41 0.21
N GLY A 306 14.29 16.35 -0.41
CA GLY A 306 14.52 16.76 -1.79
C GLY A 306 14.10 15.69 -2.81
N GLU A 307 14.03 16.08 -4.08
CA GLU A 307 13.56 15.21 -5.18
C GLU A 307 14.72 14.80 -6.08
N GLU A 308 14.74 13.53 -6.51
CA GLU A 308 15.69 13.05 -7.52
C GLU A 308 15.22 13.52 -8.92
N PRO A 309 16.05 14.25 -9.68
CA PRO A 309 15.60 14.93 -10.90
C PRO A 309 14.97 14.01 -11.96
N LYS A 310 15.53 12.82 -12.22
CA LYS A 310 15.03 11.93 -13.28
C LYS A 310 13.65 11.38 -12.93
N THR A 311 13.46 10.98 -11.68
CA THR A 311 12.18 10.49 -11.18
C THR A 311 11.16 11.63 -11.13
N ALA A 312 11.56 12.84 -10.74
CA ALA A 312 10.70 14.02 -10.74
C ALA A 312 10.18 14.34 -12.16
N GLU A 313 11.02 14.23 -13.18
CA GLU A 313 10.62 14.42 -14.58
C GLU A 313 9.58 13.39 -15.05
N VAL A 314 9.77 12.11 -14.68
CA VAL A 314 8.80 11.05 -14.98
C VAL A 314 7.46 11.31 -14.29
N VAL A 315 7.48 11.67 -13.00
CA VAL A 315 6.27 12.01 -12.24
C VAL A 315 5.56 13.20 -12.88
N LYS A 316 6.29 14.28 -13.18
CA LYS A 316 5.74 15.47 -13.84
C LYS A 316 5.07 15.13 -15.17
N THR A 317 5.71 14.32 -16.00
CA THR A 317 5.17 13.92 -17.31
C THR A 317 3.83 13.22 -17.18
N TRP A 318 3.70 12.28 -16.24
CA TRP A 318 2.44 11.57 -16.02
C TRP A 318 1.35 12.47 -15.41
N LEU A 319 1.72 13.38 -14.51
CA LEU A 319 0.79 14.40 -14.02
C LEU A 319 0.28 15.29 -15.16
N ASP A 320 1.16 15.73 -16.05
CA ASP A 320 0.76 16.57 -17.19
C ASP A 320 -0.22 15.84 -18.12
N HIS A 321 0.03 14.56 -18.42
CA HIS A 321 -0.91 13.72 -19.19
C HIS A 321 -2.26 13.56 -18.49
N ALA A 322 -2.25 13.27 -17.19
CA ALA A 322 -3.48 13.14 -16.42
C ALA A 322 -4.27 14.46 -16.37
N ASN A 323 -3.58 15.57 -16.15
CA ASN A 323 -4.16 16.91 -16.10
C ASN A 323 -4.85 17.28 -17.42
N GLN A 324 -4.26 16.95 -18.57
CA GLN A 324 -4.91 17.14 -19.87
C GLN A 324 -6.23 16.36 -19.97
N GLY A 325 -6.24 15.11 -19.51
CA GLY A 325 -7.44 14.30 -19.51
C GLY A 325 -8.51 14.78 -18.52
N PHE A 326 -8.12 15.23 -17.32
CA PHE A 326 -9.05 15.87 -16.37
C PHE A 326 -9.67 17.14 -16.94
N ASN A 327 -8.87 17.99 -17.59
CA ASN A 327 -9.37 19.21 -18.25
C ASN A 327 -10.39 18.88 -19.34
N THR A 328 -10.16 17.80 -20.10
CA THR A 328 -11.13 17.32 -21.12
C THR A 328 -12.46 16.89 -20.51
N LEU A 329 -12.44 16.40 -19.26
CA LEU A 329 -13.65 16.06 -18.49
C LEU A 329 -14.27 17.26 -17.77
N GLY A 330 -13.74 18.47 -17.98
CA GLY A 330 -14.24 19.70 -17.35
C GLY A 330 -13.75 19.96 -15.93
N PHE A 331 -12.71 19.25 -15.47
CA PHE A 331 -12.11 19.46 -14.15
C PHE A 331 -10.83 20.29 -14.24
N ASN A 332 -10.86 21.52 -13.69
CA ASN A 332 -9.65 22.31 -13.46
C ASN A 332 -8.99 21.86 -12.16
N VAL A 333 -8.09 20.87 -12.23
CA VAL A 333 -7.47 20.24 -11.05
C VAL A 333 -6.71 21.19 -10.12
N LYS A 334 -6.24 22.33 -10.63
CA LYS A 334 -5.51 23.35 -9.85
C LYS A 334 -6.43 24.36 -9.16
N GLU A 335 -7.73 24.35 -9.49
CA GLU A 335 -8.69 25.25 -8.86
C GLU A 335 -8.75 24.98 -7.36
N GLN A 336 -8.59 26.04 -6.57
CA GLN A 336 -8.68 26.01 -5.13
C GLN A 336 -10.15 26.15 -4.72
N LEU A 337 -10.61 25.25 -3.87
CA LEU A 337 -12.00 25.22 -3.40
C LEU A 337 -12.15 25.87 -2.03
N MET A 338 -11.16 25.67 -1.15
CA MET A 338 -11.15 26.19 0.20
C MET A 338 -9.76 26.12 0.85
N ASP A 339 -9.59 26.82 1.97
CA ASP A 339 -8.49 26.63 2.92
C ASP A 339 -9.08 26.20 4.26
N LEU A 340 -8.65 25.04 4.76
CA LEU A 340 -9.11 24.46 6.03
C LEU A 340 -8.59 25.19 7.28
N LYS A 341 -7.66 26.16 7.15
CA LYS A 341 -7.20 27.06 8.24
C LYS A 341 -6.85 26.32 9.54
N GLY A 342 -6.16 25.19 9.43
CA GLY A 342 -5.72 24.36 10.56
C GLY A 342 -6.66 23.21 10.93
N ALA A 343 -7.88 23.16 10.39
CA ALA A 343 -8.72 21.96 10.43
C ALA A 343 -8.25 20.89 9.44
N SER A 344 -8.83 19.69 9.55
CA SER A 344 -8.64 18.61 8.58
C SER A 344 -9.96 17.94 8.20
N LEU A 345 -10.01 17.35 7.02
CA LEU A 345 -11.11 16.46 6.58
C LEU A 345 -10.57 15.04 6.49
N ASP A 346 -11.11 14.13 7.30
CA ASP A 346 -10.60 12.78 7.48
C ASP A 346 -11.32 11.77 6.59
N ALA A 347 -10.57 11.12 5.70
CA ALA A 347 -11.01 9.94 4.97
C ALA A 347 -9.91 8.89 4.90
N ARG A 348 -9.16 8.72 5.99
CA ARG A 348 -8.31 7.55 6.19
C ARG A 348 -9.18 6.30 6.16
N GLU A 349 -8.71 5.25 5.50
CA GLU A 349 -9.45 4.00 5.34
C GLU A 349 -9.85 3.40 6.69
N SER A 350 -8.92 3.41 7.65
CA SER A 350 -9.11 2.95 9.03
C SER A 350 -10.17 3.72 9.84
N LYS A 351 -10.66 4.85 9.31
CA LYS A 351 -11.70 5.69 9.93
C LYS A 351 -12.99 5.63 9.16
N ILE A 352 -12.94 5.93 7.87
CA ILE A 352 -14.15 6.08 7.05
C ILE A 352 -14.92 4.78 6.87
N ARG A 353 -14.27 3.62 7.02
CA ARG A 353 -14.94 2.31 6.97
C ARG A 353 -15.47 1.82 8.33
N GLU A 354 -15.25 2.56 9.41
CA GLU A 354 -15.55 2.16 10.79
C GLU A 354 -16.57 3.09 11.47
N GLU A 355 -16.45 4.39 11.22
CA GLU A 355 -17.23 5.44 11.87
C GLU A 355 -17.55 6.60 10.91
N PRO A 356 -18.55 7.44 11.24
CA PRO A 356 -18.83 8.63 10.45
C PRO A 356 -17.65 9.60 10.51
N THR A 357 -17.20 10.10 9.37
CA THR A 357 -16.14 11.12 9.32
C THR A 357 -16.69 12.46 8.86
N ASN A 358 -15.95 13.54 9.14
CA ASN A 358 -16.35 14.87 8.67
C ASN A 358 -16.28 14.98 7.13
N LEU A 359 -15.34 14.31 6.46
CA LEU A 359 -15.34 14.24 5.00
C LEU A 359 -16.52 13.42 4.47
N GLY A 360 -16.79 12.24 5.03
CA GLY A 360 -17.93 11.42 4.65
C GLY A 360 -19.25 12.16 4.80
N LYS A 361 -19.40 12.90 5.91
CA LYS A 361 -20.54 13.79 6.14
C LYS A 361 -20.65 14.90 5.09
N ASP A 362 -19.56 15.61 4.78
CA ASP A 362 -19.57 16.66 3.76
C ASP A 362 -19.97 16.12 2.37
N ILE A 363 -19.54 14.90 2.01
CA ILE A 363 -19.95 14.25 0.76
C ILE A 363 -21.45 13.95 0.76
N CYS A 364 -21.97 13.36 1.84
CA CYS A 364 -23.41 13.08 1.95
C CYS A 364 -24.25 14.37 1.98
N GLU A 365 -23.78 15.44 2.65
CA GLU A 365 -24.44 16.75 2.62
C GLU A 365 -24.44 17.35 1.21
N ALA A 366 -23.35 17.22 0.47
CA ALA A 366 -23.28 17.64 -0.93
C ALA A 366 -24.30 16.90 -1.79
N MET A 367 -24.40 15.57 -1.65
CA MET A 367 -25.42 14.76 -2.33
C MET A 367 -26.84 15.21 -1.96
N LEU A 368 -27.13 15.36 -0.66
CA LEU A 368 -28.45 15.78 -0.18
C LEU A 368 -28.86 17.15 -0.73
N ALA A 369 -27.92 18.09 -0.82
CA ALA A 369 -28.17 19.44 -1.34
C ALA A 369 -28.60 19.48 -2.82
N THR A 370 -28.37 18.40 -3.58
CA THR A 370 -28.78 18.31 -4.99
C THR A 370 -30.25 17.93 -5.18
N ILE A 371 -30.92 17.41 -4.14
CA ILE A 371 -32.29 16.89 -4.21
C ILE A 371 -33.14 17.55 -3.10
N PRO A 372 -33.92 18.60 -3.39
CA PRO A 372 -34.67 19.35 -2.38
C PRO A 372 -35.67 18.52 -1.55
N GLU A 373 -36.26 17.48 -2.13
CA GLU A 373 -37.23 16.63 -1.45
C GLU A 373 -36.60 15.53 -0.58
N ALA A 374 -35.31 15.22 -0.82
CA ALA A 374 -34.62 14.17 -0.08
C ALA A 374 -34.43 14.57 1.39
N LYS A 375 -34.54 13.58 2.28
CA LYS A 375 -34.41 13.76 3.73
C LYS A 375 -33.11 13.18 4.29
N ALA A 376 -32.43 12.36 3.51
CA ALA A 376 -31.17 11.74 3.87
C ALA A 376 -30.32 11.49 2.63
N ALA A 377 -29.01 11.31 2.82
CA ALA A 377 -28.12 10.80 1.78
C ALA A 377 -27.28 9.64 2.30
N LEU A 378 -27.03 8.65 1.44
CA LEU A 378 -26.35 7.41 1.78
C LEU A 378 -25.22 7.13 0.78
N LEU A 379 -24.02 6.87 1.28
CA LEU A 379 -22.84 6.55 0.49
C LEU A 379 -22.07 5.38 1.14
N ASN A 380 -21.72 4.37 0.36
CA ASN A 380 -20.81 3.32 0.82
C ASN A 380 -19.38 3.87 0.92
N SER A 381 -18.71 3.58 2.04
CA SER A 381 -17.39 4.13 2.36
C SER A 381 -16.30 3.64 1.41
N GLY A 382 -16.50 2.48 0.76
CA GLY A 382 -15.62 1.95 -0.28
C GLY A 382 -15.50 2.86 -1.51
N SER A 383 -16.47 3.75 -1.74
CA SER A 383 -16.42 4.77 -2.81
C SER A 383 -15.46 5.91 -2.51
N VAL A 384 -15.08 6.12 -1.24
CA VAL A 384 -14.13 7.15 -0.84
C VAL A 384 -12.71 6.56 -0.78
N ARG A 385 -11.83 7.00 -1.67
CA ARG A 385 -10.51 6.39 -1.91
C ARG A 385 -9.32 7.26 -1.50
N LEU A 386 -9.58 8.33 -0.76
CA LEU A 386 -8.55 9.31 -0.40
C LEU A 386 -7.40 8.68 0.41
N ASP A 387 -7.78 7.83 1.36
CA ASP A 387 -6.92 7.22 2.36
C ASP A 387 -5.92 8.20 3.03
N ASP A 388 -6.42 9.39 3.33
CA ASP A 388 -5.64 10.46 3.92
C ASP A 388 -6.55 11.47 4.61
N GLN A 389 -5.92 12.47 5.23
CA GLN A 389 -6.57 13.70 5.66
C GLN A 389 -6.26 14.85 4.71
N LEU A 390 -7.28 15.63 4.35
CA LEU A 390 -7.08 16.92 3.68
C LEU A 390 -6.67 17.97 4.71
N HIS A 391 -5.69 18.80 4.36
CA HIS A 391 -5.20 19.89 5.20
C HIS A 391 -4.91 21.13 4.37
N GLY A 392 -5.04 22.31 5.00
CA GLY A 392 -4.73 23.58 4.36
C GLY A 392 -5.55 23.79 3.10
N GLN A 393 -4.88 24.14 2.01
CA GLN A 393 -5.51 24.37 0.72
C GLN A 393 -6.04 23.07 0.11
N VAL A 394 -7.34 23.07 -0.20
CA VAL A 394 -8.03 21.98 -0.89
C VAL A 394 -8.36 22.40 -2.31
N THR A 395 -8.08 21.52 -3.26
CA THR A 395 -8.22 21.72 -4.70
C THR A 395 -9.25 20.78 -5.32
N VAL A 396 -9.61 21.03 -6.58
CA VAL A 396 -10.41 20.07 -7.36
C VAL A 396 -9.72 18.71 -7.48
N TYR A 397 -8.38 18.66 -7.62
CA TYR A 397 -7.65 17.39 -7.62
C TYR A 397 -7.98 16.56 -6.37
N ASP A 398 -8.16 17.21 -5.22
CA ASP A 398 -8.46 16.57 -3.95
C ASP A 398 -9.83 15.89 -3.94
N VAL A 399 -10.81 16.50 -4.60
CA VAL A 399 -12.12 15.87 -4.84
C VAL A 399 -11.96 14.63 -5.73
N LEU A 400 -11.16 14.75 -6.79
CA LEU A 400 -10.95 13.65 -7.74
C LEU A 400 -10.28 12.45 -7.06
N ARG A 401 -9.22 12.65 -6.26
CA ARG A 401 -8.61 11.55 -5.47
C ARG A 401 -9.53 10.99 -4.39
N THR A 402 -10.42 11.82 -3.84
CA THR A 402 -11.40 11.37 -2.83
C THR A 402 -12.44 10.44 -3.45
N LEU A 403 -12.93 10.76 -4.65
CA LEU A 403 -14.00 10.02 -5.36
C LEU A 403 -13.54 9.67 -6.79
N PRO A 404 -12.52 8.82 -6.99
CA PRO A 404 -11.88 8.64 -8.30
C PRO A 404 -12.83 8.11 -9.38
N TYR A 405 -13.85 7.36 -8.99
CA TYR A 405 -14.84 6.79 -9.90
C TYR A 405 -15.98 7.74 -10.26
N GLY A 406 -16.20 8.82 -9.50
CA GLY A 406 -17.38 9.67 -9.63
C GLY A 406 -18.68 8.87 -9.48
N GLY A 407 -19.65 9.15 -10.34
CA GLY A 407 -20.92 8.44 -10.41
C GLY A 407 -22.12 9.31 -10.07
N ASP A 408 -23.28 8.90 -10.57
CA ASP A 408 -24.51 9.68 -10.47
C ASP A 408 -25.11 9.62 -9.07
N ILE A 409 -25.84 10.67 -8.73
CA ILE A 409 -26.65 10.77 -7.50
C ILE A 409 -28.11 10.51 -7.87
N PHE A 410 -28.60 9.37 -7.41
CA PHE A 410 -29.98 8.94 -7.59
C PHE A 410 -30.89 9.55 -6.51
N GLU A 411 -32.04 10.05 -6.94
CA GLU A 411 -33.19 10.29 -6.07
C GLU A 411 -33.97 8.98 -5.96
N VAL A 412 -33.99 8.40 -4.76
CA VAL A 412 -34.62 7.11 -4.51
C VAL A 412 -35.78 7.29 -3.55
N LYS A 413 -36.99 6.93 -3.99
CA LYS A 413 -38.18 6.86 -3.13
C LYS A 413 -38.41 5.41 -2.71
N LEU A 414 -38.33 5.13 -1.41
CA LEU A 414 -38.43 3.78 -0.86
C LEU A 414 -39.22 3.70 0.45
N LYS A 415 -39.70 2.50 0.80
CA LYS A 415 -40.36 2.24 2.09
C LYS A 415 -39.40 2.40 3.27
N GLY A 416 -39.92 2.87 4.40
CA GLY A 416 -39.14 3.01 5.63
C GLY A 416 -38.60 1.69 6.16
N SER A 417 -39.31 0.58 5.93
CA SER A 417 -38.82 -0.78 6.24
C SER A 417 -37.51 -1.09 5.52
N LEU A 418 -37.44 -0.81 4.21
CA LEU A 418 -36.23 -0.97 3.41
C LEU A 418 -35.15 0.03 3.85
N LEU A 419 -35.50 1.29 4.16
CA LEU A 419 -34.53 2.28 4.64
C LEU A 419 -33.85 1.81 5.94
N LYS A 420 -34.63 1.30 6.91
CA LYS A 420 -34.08 0.72 8.14
C LYS A 420 -33.17 -0.48 7.87
N LYS A 421 -33.55 -1.34 6.92
CA LYS A 421 -32.71 -2.48 6.51
C LYS A 421 -31.37 -2.00 5.96
N ILE A 422 -31.37 -1.03 5.04
CA ILE A 422 -30.17 -0.44 4.44
C ILE A 422 -29.24 0.14 5.52
N LEU A 423 -29.79 0.95 6.43
CA LEU A 423 -29.03 1.58 7.51
C LEU A 423 -28.44 0.54 8.48
N THR A 424 -29.21 -0.49 8.82
CA THR A 424 -28.76 -1.58 9.69
C THR A 424 -27.67 -2.42 9.03
N THR A 425 -27.82 -2.76 7.75
CA THR A 425 -26.77 -3.42 6.97
C THR A 425 -25.49 -2.58 6.95
N GLY A 426 -25.61 -1.28 6.67
CA GLY A 426 -24.48 -0.35 6.66
C GLY A 426 -23.75 -0.28 8.00
N ALA A 427 -24.49 -0.21 9.11
CA ALA A 427 -23.91 -0.21 10.46
C ALA A 427 -23.22 -1.55 10.80
N GLY A 428 -23.69 -2.67 10.25
CA GLY A 428 -23.08 -3.99 10.39
C GLY A 428 -21.80 -4.19 9.56
N ASN A 429 -21.55 -3.34 8.57
CA ASN A 429 -20.43 -3.45 7.62
C ASN A 429 -19.13 -2.77 8.09
N LYS A 430 -18.97 -2.53 9.40
CA LYS A 430 -17.76 -1.93 9.97
C LYS A 430 -16.48 -2.66 9.54
N GLY A 431 -15.48 -1.89 9.13
CA GLY A 431 -14.21 -2.37 8.59
C GLY A 431 -14.25 -2.72 7.10
N SER A 432 -15.40 -2.64 6.44
CA SER A 432 -15.55 -2.94 5.01
C SER A 432 -15.96 -1.72 4.19
N GLY A 433 -15.83 -1.81 2.86
CA GLY A 433 -16.32 -0.78 1.95
C GLY A 433 -17.83 -0.53 2.06
N GLY A 434 -18.58 -1.53 2.53
CA GLY A 434 -20.03 -1.45 2.72
C GLY A 434 -20.48 -0.67 3.95
N TYR A 435 -19.57 -0.15 4.81
CA TYR A 435 -19.98 0.77 5.88
C TYR A 435 -20.57 2.04 5.24
N LEU A 436 -21.70 2.54 5.74
CA LEU A 436 -22.37 3.70 5.15
C LEU A 436 -21.98 5.01 5.85
N GLN A 437 -21.45 5.95 5.07
CA GLN A 437 -21.49 7.37 5.41
C GLN A 437 -22.90 7.88 5.14
N THR A 438 -23.44 8.68 6.06
CA THR A 438 -24.82 9.16 5.98
C THR A 438 -24.97 10.59 6.49
N THR A 439 -26.03 11.27 6.02
CA THR A 439 -26.55 12.49 6.63
C THR A 439 -28.07 12.44 6.68
N GLY A 440 -28.69 13.17 7.62
CA GLY A 440 -30.14 13.23 7.80
C GLY A 440 -30.77 12.07 8.59
N VAL A 441 -29.99 11.03 8.90
CA VAL A 441 -30.42 9.84 9.67
C VAL A 441 -29.51 9.61 10.88
N ASN A 442 -30.06 9.01 11.92
CA ASN A 442 -29.29 8.53 13.07
C ASN A 442 -29.97 7.33 13.72
N TYR A 443 -29.17 6.50 14.38
CA TYR A 443 -29.70 5.46 15.26
C TYR A 443 -29.87 6.05 16.67
N ASP A 444 -31.04 5.86 17.27
CA ASP A 444 -31.30 6.21 18.68
C ASP A 444 -31.11 4.97 19.55
N GLU A 445 -30.03 4.96 20.33
CA GLU A 445 -29.69 3.85 21.23
C GLU A 445 -30.72 3.66 22.36
N ALA A 446 -31.41 4.72 22.79
CA ALA A 446 -32.38 4.62 23.87
C ALA A 446 -33.65 3.90 23.43
N SER A 447 -34.16 4.25 22.25
CA SER A 447 -35.35 3.60 21.67
C SER A 447 -35.03 2.39 20.79
N LYS A 448 -33.76 2.16 20.46
CA LYS A 448 -33.30 1.15 19.50
C LYS A 448 -33.99 1.28 18.13
N THR A 449 -34.15 2.51 17.67
CA THR A 449 -34.83 2.80 16.40
C THR A 449 -34.02 3.76 15.54
N TRP A 450 -34.17 3.62 14.22
CA TRP A 450 -33.66 4.60 13.27
C TRP A 450 -34.59 5.81 13.20
N LYS A 451 -33.98 6.99 13.13
CA LYS A 451 -34.64 8.27 12.96
C LYS A 451 -34.19 8.96 11.68
N ILE A 452 -35.09 9.77 11.13
CA ILE A 452 -34.81 10.70 10.03
C ILE A 452 -35.21 12.10 10.49
N GLY A 453 -34.24 13.02 10.56
CA GLY A 453 -34.40 14.24 11.33
C GLY A 453 -34.72 13.95 12.80
N LYS A 454 -35.92 14.30 13.27
CA LYS A 454 -36.37 14.05 14.65
C LYS A 454 -37.33 12.86 14.78
N ASP A 455 -37.85 12.37 13.66
CA ASP A 455 -38.95 11.41 13.63
C ASP A 455 -38.44 9.98 13.48
N THR A 456 -39.11 9.02 14.13
CA THR A 456 -38.83 7.60 13.93
C THR A 456 -39.26 7.18 12.52
N ILE A 457 -38.42 6.39 11.85
CA ILE A 457 -38.72 5.87 10.51
C ILE A 457 -39.85 4.83 10.61
N ALA A 458 -41.02 5.16 10.04
CA ALA A 458 -42.19 4.30 9.99
C ALA A 458 -42.09 3.33 8.80
N ASP A 459 -42.47 2.07 9.01
CA ASP A 459 -42.25 1.00 8.01
C ASP A 459 -42.96 1.24 6.67
N ASP A 460 -44.25 1.60 6.74
CA ASP A 460 -45.12 1.70 5.56
C ASP A 460 -45.02 3.06 4.83
N GLN A 461 -44.34 4.03 5.44
CA GLN A 461 -44.16 5.38 4.88
C GLN A 461 -43.05 5.37 3.83
N ASP A 462 -43.26 6.14 2.75
CA ASP A 462 -42.21 6.36 1.75
C ASP A 462 -41.29 7.51 2.16
N TYR A 463 -40.00 7.34 1.90
CA TYR A 463 -38.96 8.34 2.12
C TYR A 463 -38.19 8.56 0.82
N ILE A 464 -37.83 9.81 0.56
CA ILE A 464 -36.94 10.19 -0.55
C ILE A 464 -35.54 10.37 0.02
N VAL A 465 -34.56 9.69 -0.55
CA VAL A 465 -33.14 9.77 -0.17
C VAL A 465 -32.26 9.97 -1.39
N ALA A 466 -31.12 10.63 -1.20
CA ALA A 466 -30.05 10.68 -2.19
C ALA A 466 -29.13 9.46 -2.03
N MET A 467 -28.82 8.76 -3.12
CA MET A 467 -28.00 7.56 -3.09
C MET A 467 -27.00 7.55 -4.23
N ALA A 468 -25.76 7.14 -3.97
CA ALA A 468 -24.79 6.93 -5.04
C ALA A 468 -25.21 5.74 -5.92
N ASN A 469 -25.02 5.86 -7.23
CA ASN A 469 -25.41 4.85 -8.20
C ASN A 469 -24.83 3.44 -7.90
N TYR A 470 -23.58 3.38 -7.42
CA TYR A 470 -22.91 2.12 -7.09
C TYR A 470 -23.57 1.41 -5.91
N LEU A 471 -23.96 2.13 -4.86
CA LEU A 471 -24.68 1.54 -3.72
C LEU A 471 -26.03 0.99 -4.17
N LEU A 472 -26.74 1.68 -5.08
CA LEU A 472 -27.99 1.22 -5.67
C LEU A 472 -27.81 0.07 -6.68
N SER A 473 -26.59 -0.29 -7.05
CA SER A 473 -26.36 -1.39 -8.01
C SER A 473 -26.49 -2.78 -7.39
N GLY A 474 -26.51 -2.86 -6.07
CA GLY A 474 -26.50 -4.10 -5.29
C GLY A 474 -25.17 -4.85 -5.28
N LYS A 475 -24.11 -4.25 -5.82
CA LYS A 475 -22.78 -4.89 -5.91
C LYS A 475 -21.92 -4.69 -4.66
N GLU A 476 -22.30 -3.79 -3.76
CA GLU A 476 -21.59 -3.59 -2.51
C GLU A 476 -21.87 -4.75 -1.54
N THR A 477 -20.88 -5.05 -0.71
CA THR A 477 -20.89 -6.11 0.29
C THR A 477 -22.16 -6.04 1.15
N ASN A 478 -22.92 -7.14 1.18
CA ASN A 478 -24.17 -7.30 1.92
C ASN A 478 -25.37 -6.44 1.44
N PHE A 479 -25.27 -5.81 0.26
CA PHE A 479 -26.33 -5.00 -0.35
C PHE A 479 -26.93 -5.61 -1.63
N ASP A 480 -26.81 -6.92 -1.85
CA ASP A 480 -27.35 -7.64 -3.02
C ASP A 480 -28.85 -7.39 -3.28
N TYR A 481 -29.61 -7.10 -2.24
CA TYR A 481 -31.04 -6.75 -2.31
C TYR A 481 -31.32 -5.30 -2.76
N LEU A 482 -30.33 -4.42 -2.75
CA LEU A 482 -30.49 -2.99 -3.01
C LEU A 482 -30.27 -2.70 -4.50
N THR A 483 -31.32 -2.92 -5.29
CA THR A 483 -31.35 -2.61 -6.73
C THR A 483 -32.59 -1.80 -7.08
N PRO A 484 -32.63 -1.06 -8.22
CA PRO A 484 -33.83 -0.32 -8.63
C PRO A 484 -35.08 -1.20 -8.81
N LYS A 485 -34.91 -2.53 -8.91
CA LYS A 485 -35.99 -3.51 -9.07
C LYS A 485 -36.56 -4.01 -7.73
N ASN A 486 -36.01 -3.57 -6.60
CA ASN A 486 -36.52 -3.96 -5.30
C ASN A 486 -37.99 -3.48 -5.14
N PRO A 487 -38.93 -4.35 -4.73
CA PRO A 487 -40.35 -4.00 -4.67
C PRO A 487 -40.68 -2.88 -3.68
N ASP A 488 -39.80 -2.64 -2.69
CA ASP A 488 -39.96 -1.55 -1.71
C ASP A 488 -39.36 -0.22 -2.21
N ILE A 489 -38.85 -0.17 -3.45
CA ILE A 489 -38.46 1.07 -4.13
C ILE A 489 -39.58 1.46 -5.09
N THR A 490 -40.23 2.60 -4.82
CA THR A 490 -41.27 3.16 -5.68
C THR A 490 -40.68 3.70 -6.98
N TYR A 491 -39.56 4.40 -6.89
CA TYR A 491 -38.77 4.82 -8.04
C TYR A 491 -37.32 5.11 -7.64
N ALA A 492 -36.43 5.04 -8.61
CA ALA A 492 -35.08 5.58 -8.53
C ALA A 492 -34.80 6.38 -9.82
N LYS A 493 -34.52 7.68 -9.68
CA LYS A 493 -34.34 8.61 -10.80
C LYS A 493 -32.94 9.20 -10.79
N GLU A 494 -32.25 9.07 -11.92
CA GLU A 494 -31.12 9.92 -12.28
C GLU A 494 -31.59 11.26 -12.85
N ASP A 495 -30.67 12.21 -13.02
CA ASP A 495 -30.95 13.53 -13.59
C ASP A 495 -29.72 13.99 -14.38
N ASN A 496 -29.59 13.44 -15.58
CA ASN A 496 -28.43 13.64 -16.45
C ASN A 496 -28.39 15.05 -17.07
N ASP A 497 -29.50 15.79 -17.00
CA ASP A 497 -29.58 17.18 -17.44
C ASP A 497 -29.06 18.15 -16.35
N ASN A 498 -28.82 17.66 -15.14
CA ASN A 498 -28.26 18.41 -14.03
C ASN A 498 -26.81 18.00 -13.75
N PRO A 499 -25.82 18.84 -14.12
CA PRO A 499 -24.41 18.51 -13.99
C PRO A 499 -23.92 18.19 -12.57
N VAL A 500 -24.63 18.63 -11.52
CA VAL A 500 -24.27 18.25 -10.14
C VAL A 500 -24.90 16.94 -9.69
N ARG A 501 -25.84 16.35 -10.44
CA ARG A 501 -26.42 15.03 -10.17
C ARG A 501 -25.82 13.92 -11.02
N GLU A 502 -25.31 14.20 -12.22
CA GLU A 502 -24.57 13.23 -13.05
C GLU A 502 -23.21 12.82 -12.43
N ASP A 503 -22.66 13.62 -11.52
CA ASP A 503 -21.35 13.33 -10.93
C ASP A 503 -21.24 13.87 -9.51
N ILE A 504 -21.15 12.95 -8.55
CA ILE A 504 -20.93 13.25 -7.12
C ILE A 504 -19.72 14.16 -6.86
N ARG A 505 -18.69 14.13 -7.73
CA ARG A 505 -17.54 15.04 -7.64
C ARG A 505 -17.96 16.48 -7.91
N LYS A 506 -18.78 16.71 -8.93
CA LYS A 506 -19.32 18.04 -9.26
C LYS A 506 -20.24 18.54 -8.15
N ALA A 507 -21.05 17.65 -7.56
CA ALA A 507 -21.84 17.97 -6.36
C ALA A 507 -20.98 18.47 -5.21
N LEU A 508 -19.90 17.75 -4.88
CA LEU A 508 -18.99 18.11 -3.79
C LEU A 508 -18.25 19.42 -4.06
N ILE A 509 -17.77 19.63 -5.29
CA ILE A 509 -17.13 20.89 -5.71
C ILE A 509 -18.09 22.07 -5.53
N ALA A 510 -19.33 21.95 -6.03
CA ALA A 510 -20.34 23.00 -5.89
C ALA A 510 -20.70 23.26 -4.43
N TYR A 511 -20.85 22.19 -3.64
CA TYR A 511 -21.14 22.28 -2.21
C TYR A 511 -20.04 23.02 -1.44
N TRP A 512 -18.77 22.66 -1.64
CA TRP A 512 -17.65 23.32 -0.98
C TRP A 512 -17.45 24.76 -1.42
N LYS A 513 -17.63 25.09 -2.70
CA LYS A 513 -17.63 26.49 -3.17
C LYS A 513 -18.69 27.32 -2.46
N LYS A 514 -19.90 26.78 -2.27
CA LYS A 514 -21.00 27.47 -1.57
C LYS A 514 -20.76 27.58 -0.06
N LYS A 515 -20.25 26.52 0.57
CA LYS A 515 -20.11 26.41 2.04
C LYS A 515 -18.85 27.11 2.56
N TYR A 516 -17.73 26.97 1.85
CA TYR A 516 -16.40 27.37 2.31
C TYR A 516 -15.66 28.31 1.36
N GLY A 517 -16.14 28.47 0.12
CA GLY A 517 -15.54 29.40 -0.83
C GLY A 517 -15.48 30.81 -0.25
N THR A 518 -14.38 31.50 -0.47
CA THR A 518 -14.33 32.95 -0.29
C THR A 518 -15.37 33.55 -1.23
N LYS A 519 -16.39 34.22 -0.67
CA LYS A 519 -17.18 35.17 -1.47
C LYS A 519 -16.18 36.21 -1.97
N GLU A 520 -15.93 36.22 -3.27
CA GLU A 520 -15.28 37.36 -3.92
C GLU A 520 -16.08 38.64 -3.69
#